data_AF-A0A2D5YYG4-F1
#
_entry.id   AF-A0A2D5YYG4-F1
#
_cell.length_a   1.000
_cell.length_b   1.000
_cell.length_c   1.000
_cell.angle_alpha   90.00
_cell.angle_beta   90.00
_cell.angle_gamma   90.00
#
_symmetry.space_group_name_H-M   'P 1'
#
loop_
_entity.id
_entity.type
_entity.pdbx_description
1 polymer ?
#
loop_
_entity_poly.entity_id
_entity_poly.type
_entity_poly.pdbx_seq_one_letter_code
_entity_poly.pdbx_strand_id
1 'polypeptide(L)'
;MRTTRCIVTAWIRVAPGGPDLCDPLTAAVGEPPFESAEMDGVRDMQWAADSTNDALAKADRLKPFCDDPALILLKATTYYAGGSVDAFTIKDNRGA
;
A
#
# COMPACT_ATOMS: atom_id res chain seq x y z
N MET A 1 21.64 -8.71 -13.10
CA MET A 1 20.69 -9.38 -12.18
C MET A 1 19.29 -8.94 -12.59
N ARG A 2 18.38 -9.86 -12.85
CA ARG A 2 16.96 -9.50 -13.02
C ARG A 2 16.42 -9.22 -11.61
N THR A 3 16.06 -7.97 -11.34
CA THR A 3 15.72 -7.51 -9.99
C THR A 3 14.29 -7.93 -9.66
N THR A 4 14.11 -8.72 -8.61
CA THR A 4 12.80 -8.91 -7.98
C THR A 4 12.40 -7.60 -7.32
N ARG A 5 11.19 -7.10 -7.58
CA ARG A 5 10.68 -5.87 -6.95
C ARG A 5 9.50 -6.23 -6.05
N CYS A 6 9.53 -5.79 -4.79
CA CYS A 6 8.39 -5.94 -3.89
C CYS A 6 7.83 -4.56 -3.54
N ILE A 7 6.51 -4.42 -3.56
CA ILE A 7 5.80 -3.15 -3.35
C ILE A 7 4.62 -3.38 -2.41
N VAL A 8 4.46 -2.51 -1.42
CA VAL A 8 3.21 -2.37 -0.67
C VAL A 8 2.47 -1.16 -1.23
N THR A 9 1.20 -1.34 -1.59
CA THR A 9 0.33 -0.30 -2.13
C THR A 9 -0.83 -0.08 -1.17
N ALA A 10 -1.05 1.18 -0.80
CA ALA A 10 -2.26 1.63 -0.12
C ALA A 10 -2.98 2.67 -0.99
N TRP A 11 -4.28 2.49 -1.20
CA TRP A 11 -5.12 3.54 -1.81
C TRP A 11 -6.05 4.12 -0.78
N ILE A 12 -6.07 5.44 -0.66
CA ILE A 12 -6.82 6.17 0.34
C ILE A 12 -7.79 7.12 -0.35
N ARG A 13 -9.05 7.13 0.05
CA ARG A 13 -10.02 8.12 -0.38
C ARG A 13 -9.67 9.46 0.25
N VAL A 14 -9.42 10.46 -0.58
CA VAL A 14 -9.23 11.84 -0.16
C VAL A 14 -10.59 12.52 -0.20
N ALA A 15 -11.15 12.79 0.97
CA ALA A 15 -12.40 13.53 1.12
C ALA A 15 -12.13 14.92 1.72
N PRO A 16 -12.74 15.99 1.21
CA PRO A 16 -12.64 17.31 1.84
C PRO A 16 -13.10 17.25 3.31
N GLY A 17 -12.20 17.55 4.25
CA GLY A 17 -12.47 17.51 5.69
C GLY A 17 -12.54 16.11 6.31
N GLY A 18 -12.21 15.05 5.56
CA GLY A 18 -12.06 13.70 6.08
C GLY A 18 -10.74 13.49 6.82
N PRO A 19 -10.60 12.40 7.59
CA PRO A 19 -9.33 12.04 8.22
C PRO A 19 -8.26 11.78 7.16
N ASP A 20 -7.10 12.43 7.31
CA ASP A 20 -5.93 12.15 6.48
C ASP A 20 -5.18 10.95 7.04
N LEU A 21 -5.20 9.84 6.30
CA LEU A 21 -4.48 8.62 6.66
C LEU A 21 -3.03 8.63 6.19
N CYS A 22 -2.56 9.60 5.41
CA CYS A 22 -1.20 9.60 4.86
C CYS A 22 -0.14 9.58 5.96
N ASP A 23 -0.26 10.48 6.95
CA ASP A 23 0.67 10.57 8.06
C ASP A 23 0.62 9.34 8.99
N PRO A 24 -0.57 8.86 9.45
CA PRO A 24 -0.67 7.63 10.23
C PRO A 24 -0.09 6.40 9.54
N LEU A 25 -0.35 6.22 8.24
CA LEU A 25 0.18 5.09 7.47
C LEU A 25 1.70 5.18 7.32
N THR A 26 2.22 6.38 7.03
CA THR A 26 3.67 6.63 6.94
C THR A 26 4.37 6.32 8.27
N ALA A 27 3.80 6.78 9.38
CA ALA A 27 4.32 6.52 10.72
C ALA A 27 4.29 5.01 11.06
N ALA A 28 3.23 4.29 10.66
CA ALA A 28 3.09 2.87 10.92
C ALA A 28 4.11 2.02 10.13
N VAL A 29 4.41 2.38 8.87
CA VAL A 29 5.48 1.70 8.12
C VAL A 29 6.86 2.04 8.70
N GLY A 30 7.04 3.28 9.18
CA GLY A 30 8.28 3.79 9.75
C GLY A 30 9.15 4.56 8.74
N GLU A 31 8.66 4.78 7.53
CA GLU A 31 9.33 5.51 6.44
C GLU A 31 8.29 6.07 5.45
N PRO A 32 8.61 7.18 4.76
CA PRO A 32 7.74 7.72 3.72
C PRO A 32 7.61 6.75 2.53
N PRO A 33 6.46 6.77 1.81
CA PRO A 33 6.36 6.05 0.56
C PRO A 33 7.38 6.59 -0.46
N PHE A 34 7.92 5.72 -1.31
CA PHE A 34 8.82 6.15 -2.39
C PHE A 34 8.06 6.83 -3.53
N GLU A 35 6.77 6.53 -3.66
CA GLU A 35 5.86 7.11 -4.64
C GLU A 35 4.52 7.39 -3.98
N SER A 36 4.02 8.60 -4.17
CA SER A 36 2.70 9.02 -3.70
C SER A 36 2.09 9.99 -4.70
N ALA A 37 0.89 9.68 -5.19
CA ALA A 37 0.18 10.49 -6.16
C ALA A 37 -1.31 10.58 -5.83
N GLU A 38 -1.91 11.75 -6.03
CA GLU A 38 -3.37 11.89 -6.00
C GLU A 38 -3.92 11.90 -7.41
N MET A 39 -4.99 11.15 -7.63
CA MET A 39 -5.77 11.20 -8.86
C MET A 39 -7.22 10.85 -8.53
N ASP A 40 -8.16 11.66 -9.04
CA ASP A 40 -9.60 11.43 -8.90
C ASP A 40 -10.08 11.19 -7.45
N GLY A 41 -9.53 11.95 -6.48
CA GLY A 41 -9.91 11.83 -5.06
C GLY A 41 -9.38 10.56 -4.40
N VAL A 42 -8.39 9.88 -5.00
CA VAL A 42 -7.68 8.75 -4.42
C VAL A 42 -6.20 9.08 -4.32
N ARG A 43 -5.64 8.89 -3.14
CA ARG A 43 -4.19 8.92 -2.90
C ARG A 43 -3.65 7.50 -3.03
N ASP A 44 -2.80 7.28 -4.03
CA ASP A 44 -1.97 6.08 -4.13
C ASP A 44 -0.68 6.32 -3.36
N MET A 45 -0.35 5.43 -2.42
CA MET A 45 0.91 5.42 -1.67
C MET A 45 1.60 4.07 -1.85
N GLN A 46 2.89 4.11 -2.21
CA GLN A 46 3.68 2.92 -2.45
C GLN A 46 4.98 2.90 -1.64
N TRP A 47 5.25 1.77 -0.99
CA TRP A 47 6.50 1.49 -0.28
C TRP A 47 7.25 0.37 -0.98
N ALA A 48 8.56 0.54 -1.16
CA ALA A 48 9.42 -0.49 -1.69
C ALA A 48 9.74 -1.47 -0.57
N ALA A 49 9.95 -2.73 -0.91
CA ALA A 49 10.38 -3.75 0.04
C ALA A 49 11.47 -4.61 -0.60
N ASP A 50 12.41 -5.07 0.21
CA ASP A 50 13.58 -5.81 -0.26
C ASP A 50 13.24 -7.28 -0.58
N SER A 51 12.14 -7.78 -0.03
CA SER A 51 11.66 -9.14 -0.22
C SER A 51 10.14 -9.22 -0.05
N THR A 52 9.56 -10.35 -0.45
CA THR A 52 8.15 -10.65 -0.19
C THR A 52 7.83 -10.60 1.30
N ASN A 53 8.70 -11.15 2.15
CA ASN A 53 8.51 -11.16 3.59
C ASN A 53 8.53 -9.74 4.18
N ASP A 54 9.42 -8.88 3.70
CA ASP A 54 9.46 -7.47 4.11
C ASP A 54 8.20 -6.71 3.66
N ALA A 55 7.73 -6.96 2.43
CA ALA A 55 6.47 -6.39 1.94
C ALA A 55 5.27 -6.82 2.80
N LEU A 56 5.20 -8.10 3.16
CA LEU A 56 4.17 -8.61 4.05
C LEU A 56 4.28 -8.01 5.45
N ALA A 57 5.49 -7.86 6.00
CA ALA A 57 5.70 -7.24 7.31
C ALA A 57 5.27 -5.76 7.34
N LYS A 58 5.60 -4.99 6.28
CA LYS A 58 5.14 -3.61 6.13
C LYS A 58 3.62 -3.54 6.01
N ALA A 59 3.02 -4.42 5.21
CA ALA A 59 1.58 -4.46 5.05
C ALA A 59 0.85 -4.91 6.34
N ASP A 60 1.46 -5.77 7.16
CA ASP A 60 0.95 -6.15 8.48
C ASP A 60 0.85 -4.95 9.42
N ARG A 61 1.82 -4.04 9.40
CA ARG A 61 1.78 -2.79 10.18
C ARG A 61 0.62 -1.86 9.76
N LEU A 62 0.11 -2.02 8.54
CA LEU A 62 -1.01 -1.25 8.00
C LEU A 62 -2.39 -1.90 8.22
N LYS A 63 -2.44 -3.16 8.67
CA LYS A 63 -3.70 -3.86 8.97
C LYS A 63 -4.62 -3.13 9.95
N PRO A 64 -4.14 -2.46 11.02
CA PRO A 64 -5.02 -1.72 11.94
C PRO A 64 -5.87 -0.63 11.27
N PHE A 65 -5.48 -0.14 10.09
CA PHE A 65 -6.22 0.86 9.33
C PHE A 65 -7.25 0.26 8.37
N CYS A 66 -7.35 -1.07 8.29
CA CYS A 66 -8.28 -1.74 7.38
C CYS A 66 -9.76 -1.53 7.72
N ASP A 67 -10.08 -1.14 8.95
CA ASP A 67 -11.45 -0.79 9.32
C ASP A 67 -11.80 0.66 8.96
N ASP A 68 -10.82 1.49 8.61
CA ASP A 68 -11.06 2.86 8.20
C ASP A 68 -11.68 2.90 6.79
N PRO A 69 -12.84 3.57 6.61
CA PRO A 69 -13.50 3.65 5.32
C PRO A 69 -12.70 4.43 4.27
N ALA A 70 -11.77 5.29 4.67
CA ALA A 70 -10.88 6.00 3.76
C ALA A 70 -9.84 5.06 3.15
N LEU A 71 -9.38 4.01 3.82
CA LEU A 71 -8.46 3.03 3.21
C LEU A 71 -9.25 2.13 2.24
N ILE A 72 -9.06 2.31 0.94
CA ILE A 72 -9.78 1.58 -0.12
C ILE A 72 -9.07 0.26 -0.47
N LEU A 73 -7.74 0.28 -0.58
CA LEU A 73 -6.93 -0.86 -1.00
C LEU A 73 -5.72 -0.97 -0.08
N LEU A 74 -5.38 -2.20 0.30
CA LEU A 74 -4.08 -2.54 0.87
C LEU A 74 -3.59 -3.86 0.26
N LYS A 75 -2.45 -3.81 -0.42
CA LYS A 75 -1.90 -4.97 -1.15
C LYS A 75 -0.38 -5.01 -1.07
N ALA A 76 0.20 -6.19 -0.90
CA ALA A 76 1.62 -6.45 -1.15
C ALA A 76 1.79 -7.17 -2.49
N THR A 77 2.72 -6.73 -3.33
CA THR A 77 2.97 -7.29 -4.66
C THR A 77 4.45 -7.60 -4.84
N THR A 78 4.78 -8.81 -5.32
CA THR A 78 6.13 -9.20 -5.71
C THR A 78 6.16 -9.45 -7.21
N TYR A 79 7.07 -8.77 -7.90
CA TYR A 79 7.36 -8.95 -9.32
C TYR A 79 8.67 -9.73 -9.46
N TYR A 80 8.60 -10.94 -10.02
CA TYR A 80 9.78 -11.79 -10.16
C TYR A 80 10.49 -11.61 -11.49
N ALA A 81 11.79 -11.90 -11.45
CA ALA A 81 12.70 -12.04 -12.57
C ALA A 81 12.28 -13.12 -13.58
N GLY A 82 11.25 -12.87 -14.38
CA GLY A 82 10.66 -13.87 -15.28
C GLY A 82 9.22 -13.60 -15.67
N GLY A 83 8.61 -12.54 -15.09
CA GLY A 83 7.29 -12.07 -15.46
C GLY A 83 6.15 -12.61 -14.59
N SER A 84 6.43 -13.52 -13.64
CA SER A 84 5.44 -13.90 -12.64
C SER A 84 5.25 -12.81 -11.60
N VAL A 85 4.03 -12.73 -11.06
CA VAL A 85 3.63 -11.77 -10.05
C VAL A 85 2.88 -12.50 -8.94
N ASP A 86 3.31 -12.33 -7.70
CA ASP A 86 2.53 -12.72 -6.52
C ASP A 86 1.89 -11.47 -5.94
N ALA A 87 0.59 -11.54 -5.63
CA ALA A 87 -0.15 -10.45 -5.02
C ALA A 87 -0.92 -10.95 -3.79
N PHE A 88 -0.70 -10.28 -2.66
CA PHE A 88 -1.35 -10.55 -1.40
C PHE A 88 -2.27 -9.37 -1.07
N THR A 89 -3.55 -9.51 -1.39
CA THR A 89 -4.57 -8.50 -1.09
C THR A 89 -5.04 -8.66 0.35
N ILE A 90 -4.91 -7.58 1.13
CA ILE A 90 -5.33 -7.54 2.54
C ILE A 90 -6.69 -6.86 2.67
N LYS A 91 -6.92 -5.77 1.91
CA LYS A 91 -8.21 -5.08 1.79
C LYS A 91 -8.42 -4.65 0.35
N ASP A 92 -9.64 -4.78 -0.17
CA ASP A 92 -10.05 -4.26 -1.46
C ASP A 92 -11.53 -3.88 -1.47
N ASN A 93 -11.81 -2.59 -1.26
CA ASN A 93 -13.16 -2.01 -1.27
C ASN A 93 -13.40 -1.14 -2.51
N ARG A 94 -12.67 -1.38 -3.61
CA ARG A 94 -12.80 -0.56 -4.83
C ARG A 94 -14.16 -0.68 -5.52
N GLY A 95 -14.91 -1.75 -5.24
CA GLY A 95 -16.25 -2.00 -5.79
C GLY A 95 -17.41 -1.84 -4.78
N ALA A 96 -17.13 -1.35 -3.58
CA ALA A 96 -18.13 -1.15 -2.52
C ALA A 96 -18.73 0.27 -2.53
#